data_AF-A0A7C2TAH5-F1
#
_entry.id   AF-A0A7C2TAH5-F1
#
_cell.length_a   1.000
_cell.length_b   1.000
_cell.length_c   1.000
_cell.angle_alpha   90.00
_cell.angle_beta   90.00
_cell.angle_gamma   90.00
#
_symmetry.space_group_name_H-M   'P 1'
#
loop_
_entity.id
_entity.type
_entity.pdbx_description
1 polymer ?
#
loop_
_entity_poly.entity_id
_entity_poly.type
_entity_poly.pdbx_seq_one_letter_code
_entity_poly.pdbx_strand_id
1 'polypeptide(L)'
;MAVNEHEETRARLPLAAAGALEAGEREQIERHLAGCAACAAEWERWRLCGLLLKRLPTPQPSPLVVERARARAVARLLETSDERSTQVGILLAVLVAWTLTLGSGVVVLVLTRGIAAAAELFTGNGWLWVAAYTTAGWFLAAVASAVLGRRYRTSRGLA
;
A
#
# COMPACT_ATOMS: atom_id res chain seq x y z
N MET A 1 -11.94 -34.27 -35.02
CA MET A 1 -11.02 -33.68 -36.01
C MET A 1 -9.80 -33.21 -35.26
N ALA A 2 -8.65 -33.83 -35.47
CA ALA A 2 -7.40 -33.36 -34.89
C ALA A 2 -6.95 -32.13 -35.70
N VAL A 3 -7.25 -30.93 -35.19
CA VAL A 3 -6.60 -29.72 -35.68
C VAL A 3 -5.10 -29.89 -35.40
N ASN A 4 -4.27 -29.67 -36.41
CA ASN A 4 -2.83 -29.87 -36.31
C ASN A 4 -2.26 -28.76 -35.40
N GLU A 5 -1.37 -29.09 -34.47
CA GLU A 5 -0.72 -28.16 -33.54
C GLU A 5 -0.08 -26.95 -34.25
N HIS A 6 0.39 -27.15 -35.48
CA HIS A 6 0.89 -26.07 -36.34
C HIS A 6 -0.19 -25.05 -36.74
N GLU A 7 -1.40 -25.51 -37.01
CA GLU A 7 -2.52 -24.65 -37.43
C GLU A 7 -3.05 -23.84 -36.24
N GLU A 8 -3.15 -24.46 -35.08
CA GLU A 8 -3.49 -23.79 -33.82
C GLU A 8 -2.45 -22.73 -33.46
N THR A 9 -1.16 -23.06 -33.56
CA THR A 9 -0.08 -22.10 -33.30
C THR A 9 -0.15 -20.93 -34.28
N ARG A 10 -0.32 -21.20 -35.59
CA ARG A 10 -0.46 -20.16 -36.62
C ARG A 10 -1.63 -19.21 -36.35
N ALA A 11 -2.78 -19.75 -35.94
CA ALA A 11 -3.96 -18.96 -35.61
C ALA A 11 -3.71 -18.00 -34.43
N ARG A 12 -2.80 -18.34 -33.52
CA ARG A 12 -2.46 -17.53 -32.34
C ARG A 12 -1.32 -16.53 -32.56
N LEU A 13 -0.52 -16.64 -33.63
CA LEU A 13 0.58 -15.70 -33.91
C LEU A 13 0.15 -14.22 -34.02
N PRO A 14 -0.99 -13.86 -34.65
CA PRO A 14 -1.45 -12.47 -34.69
C PRO A 14 -1.78 -11.93 -33.30
N LEU A 15 -2.42 -12.74 -32.45
CA LEU A 15 -2.72 -12.39 -31.05
C LEU A 15 -1.43 -12.18 -30.25
N ALA A 16 -0.41 -13.01 -30.52
CA ALA A 16 0.89 -12.91 -29.87
C ALA A 16 1.60 -11.60 -30.25
N ALA A 17 1.51 -11.22 -31.53
CA ALA A 17 2.08 -9.97 -32.03
C ALA A 17 1.35 -8.74 -31.47
N ALA A 18 0.05 -8.84 -31.22
CA ALA A 18 -0.76 -7.82 -30.56
C ALA A 18 -0.52 -7.75 -29.04
N GLY A 19 0.14 -8.75 -28.44
CA GLY A 19 0.32 -8.85 -26.99
C GLY A 19 -0.96 -9.23 -26.24
N ALA A 20 -1.88 -9.94 -26.90
CA ALA A 20 -3.21 -10.25 -26.40
C ALA A 20 -3.36 -11.69 -25.88
N LEU A 21 -2.29 -12.49 -25.80
CA LEU A 21 -2.33 -13.82 -25.17
C LEU A 21 -2.08 -13.76 -23.67
N GLU A 22 -2.66 -14.72 -22.97
CA GLU A 22 -2.33 -14.99 -21.58
C GLU A 22 -0.91 -15.57 -21.45
N ALA A 23 -0.33 -15.47 -20.24
CA ALA A 23 1.06 -15.87 -20.00
C ALA A 23 1.34 -17.34 -20.36
N GLY A 24 0.39 -18.25 -20.06
CA GLY A 24 0.54 -19.67 -20.35
C GLY A 24 0.50 -20.01 -21.84
N GLU A 25 -0.39 -19.35 -22.59
CA GLU A 25 -0.51 -19.57 -24.03
C GLU A 25 0.71 -19.02 -24.79
N ARG A 26 1.24 -17.89 -24.31
CA ARG A 26 2.46 -17.30 -24.84
C ARG A 26 3.66 -18.24 -24.71
N GLU A 27 3.84 -18.83 -23.53
CA GLU A 27 4.93 -19.77 -23.27
C GLU A 27 4.83 -21.00 -24.20
N GLN A 28 3.61 -21.51 -24.42
CA GLN A 28 3.37 -22.63 -25.32
C GLN A 28 3.79 -22.30 -26.76
N ILE A 29 3.43 -21.12 -27.25
CA ILE A 29 3.83 -20.65 -28.60
C ILE A 29 5.35 -20.47 -28.67
N GLU A 30 5.98 -19.82 -27.68
CA GLU A 30 7.43 -19.60 -27.66
C GLU A 30 8.21 -20.93 -27.70
N ARG A 31 7.72 -21.95 -26.99
CA ARG A 31 8.26 -23.30 -27.02
C ARG A 31 8.16 -23.95 -28.41
N HIS A 32 7.02 -23.81 -29.08
CA HIS A 32 6.82 -24.32 -30.44
C HIS A 32 7.68 -23.59 -31.48
N LEU A 33 7.80 -22.27 -31.36
CA LEU A 33 8.63 -21.44 -32.23
C LEU A 33 10.12 -21.81 -32.14
N ALA A 34 10.58 -22.26 -30.98
CA ALA A 34 11.95 -22.77 -30.81
C ALA A 34 12.20 -24.08 -31.57
N GLY A 35 11.15 -24.90 -31.78
CA GLY A 35 11.25 -26.20 -32.46
C GLY A 35 10.85 -26.19 -33.94
N CYS A 36 10.11 -25.18 -34.42
CA CYS A 36 9.56 -25.15 -35.77
C CYS A 36 9.97 -23.90 -36.56
N ALA A 37 10.91 -24.07 -37.50
CA ALA A 37 11.39 -22.98 -38.35
C ALA A 37 10.28 -22.34 -39.23
N ALA A 38 9.30 -23.13 -39.69
CA ALA A 38 8.19 -22.62 -40.50
C ALA A 38 7.29 -21.66 -39.71
N CYS A 39 6.96 -22.01 -38.47
CA CYS A 39 6.18 -21.15 -37.58
C CYS A 39 7.01 -19.93 -37.12
N ALA A 40 8.32 -20.08 -36.90
CA ALA A 40 9.23 -18.98 -36.58
C ALA A 40 9.33 -17.93 -37.69
N ALA A 41 9.41 -18.37 -38.96
CA ALA A 41 9.42 -17.45 -40.10
C ALA A 41 8.10 -16.67 -40.22
N GLU A 42 6.97 -17.32 -39.92
CA GLU A 42 5.66 -16.68 -39.92
C GLU A 42 5.48 -15.69 -38.75
N TRP A 43 5.99 -16.05 -37.58
CA TRP A 43 6.03 -15.18 -36.41
C TRP A 43 6.77 -13.86 -36.71
N GLU A 44 7.92 -13.90 -37.37
CA GLU A 44 8.67 -12.68 -37.67
C GLU A 44 7.87 -11.73 -38.59
N ARG A 45 7.08 -12.26 -39.53
CA ARG A 45 6.17 -11.44 -40.35
C ARG A 45 5.11 -10.75 -39.49
N TRP A 46 4.47 -11.48 -38.58
CA TRP A 46 3.49 -10.92 -37.66
C TRP A 46 4.09 -9.89 -36.70
N ARG A 47 5.28 -10.16 -36.19
CA ARG A 47 6.04 -9.25 -35.33
C ARG A 47 6.37 -7.94 -36.04
N LEU A 48 6.84 -8.00 -37.28
CA LEU A 48 7.10 -6.82 -38.11
C LEU A 48 5.81 -6.02 -38.36
N CYS A 49 4.71 -6.69 -38.70
CA CYS A 49 3.40 -6.03 -38.84
C CYS A 49 2.98 -5.30 -37.54
N GLY A 50 3.12 -5.95 -36.38
CA GLY A 50 2.83 -5.34 -35.08
C GLY A 50 3.69 -4.11 -34.79
N LEU A 51 4.97 -4.13 -35.16
CA LEU A 51 5.85 -2.97 -35.03
C LEU A 51 5.46 -1.82 -35.96
N LEU A 52 5.06 -2.11 -37.20
CA LEU A 52 4.60 -1.10 -38.15
C LEU A 52 3.28 -0.47 -37.70
N LEU A 53 2.34 -1.27 -37.18
CA LEU A 53 1.08 -0.76 -36.63
C LEU A 53 1.31 0.17 -35.43
N LYS A 54 2.28 -0.13 -34.56
CA LYS A 54 2.66 0.74 -33.44
C LYS A 54 3.26 2.09 -33.87
N ARG A 55 3.78 2.18 -35.10
CA ARG A 55 4.30 3.43 -35.68
C ARG A 55 3.20 4.29 -36.31
N LEU A 56 1.99 3.77 -36.48
CA LEU A 56 0.88 4.58 -36.96
C LEU A 56 0.63 5.73 -35.98
N PRO A 57 0.33 6.94 -36.49
CA PRO A 57 -0.02 8.05 -35.63
C PRO A 57 -1.25 7.66 -34.82
N THR A 58 -1.07 7.58 -33.50
CA THR A 58 -2.16 7.30 -32.59
C THR A 58 -3.05 8.53 -32.57
N PRO A 59 -4.37 8.41 -32.85
CA PRO A 59 -5.26 9.56 -32.82
C PRO A 59 -5.21 10.18 -31.42
N GLN A 60 -4.99 11.49 -31.34
CA GLN A 60 -4.98 12.16 -30.05
C GLN A 60 -6.37 12.00 -29.41
N PRO A 61 -6.47 11.41 -28.21
CA PRO A 61 -7.74 11.29 -27.52
C PRO A 61 -8.30 12.68 -27.23
N SER A 62 -9.63 12.81 -27.22
CA SER A 62 -10.26 14.09 -26.86
C SER A 62 -9.80 14.54 -25.46
N PRO A 63 -9.62 15.86 -25.24
CA PRO A 63 -9.12 16.38 -23.96
C PRO A 63 -10.01 15.95 -22.78
N LEU A 64 -11.32 15.77 -22.99
CA LEU A 64 -12.25 15.28 -21.98
C LEU A 64 -11.93 13.86 -21.49
N VAL A 65 -11.44 12.98 -22.37
CA VAL A 65 -11.06 11.61 -21.98
C VAL A 65 -9.76 11.62 -21.19
N VAL A 66 -8.81 12.45 -21.60
CA VAL A 66 -7.52 12.62 -20.90
C VAL A 66 -7.76 13.17 -19.50
N GLU A 67 -8.57 14.22 -19.35
CA GLU A 67 -8.86 14.80 -18.04
C GLU A 67 -9.60 13.83 -17.12
N ARG A 68 -10.58 13.05 -17.64
CA ARG A 68 -11.23 12.00 -16.85
C ARG A 68 -10.26 10.90 -16.42
N ALA A 69 -9.35 10.49 -17.31
CA ALA A 69 -8.33 9.48 -16.98
C ALA A 69 -7.37 10.01 -15.92
N ARG A 70 -6.94 11.28 -16.04
CA ARG A 70 -6.08 11.95 -15.06
C ARG A 70 -6.76 12.07 -13.70
N ALA A 71 -8.02 12.53 -13.67
CA ALA A 71 -8.79 12.62 -12.43
C ALA A 71 -8.92 11.25 -11.74
N ARG A 72 -9.18 10.19 -12.50
CA ARG A 72 -9.22 8.81 -11.96
C ARG A 72 -7.87 8.33 -11.46
N ALA A 73 -6.78 8.62 -12.17
CA ALA A 73 -5.44 8.25 -11.75
C ALA A 73 -5.04 8.96 -10.44
N VAL A 74 -5.35 10.26 -10.32
CA VAL A 74 -5.12 11.03 -9.09
C VAL A 74 -5.96 10.47 -7.93
N ALA A 75 -7.24 10.16 -8.15
CA ALA A 75 -8.09 9.57 -7.12
C ALA A 75 -7.53 8.24 -6.60
N ARG A 76 -7.05 7.36 -7.49
CA ARG A 76 -6.40 6.09 -7.11
C ARG A 76 -5.12 6.29 -6.28
N LEU A 77 -4.30 7.29 -6.64
CA LEU A 77 -3.09 7.61 -5.89
C LEU A 77 -3.41 8.16 -4.50
N LEU A 78 -4.50 8.93 -4.36
CA LEU A 78 -4.96 9.43 -3.07
C LEU A 78 -5.49 8.28 -2.18
N GLU A 79 -6.28 7.36 -2.73
CA GLU A 79 -6.79 6.17 -2.01
C GLU A 79 -5.63 5.36 -1.41
N THR A 80 -4.62 5.02 -2.22
CA THR A 80 -3.47 4.21 -1.76
C THR A 80 -2.60 4.90 -0.70
N SER A 81 -2.54 6.23 -0.70
CA SER A 81 -1.81 6.99 0.33
C SER A 81 -2.56 7.03 1.66
N ASP A 82 -3.89 6.98 1.63
CA ASP A 82 -4.72 7.17 2.81
C ASP A 82 -4.74 5.91 3.70
N GLU A 83 -4.69 4.74 3.07
CA GLU A 83 -4.65 3.44 3.76
C GLU A 83 -3.41 3.31 4.67
N ARG A 84 -2.22 3.66 4.17
CA ARG A 84 -0.96 3.54 4.93
C ARG A 84 -0.90 4.50 6.11
N SER A 85 -1.37 5.75 5.92
CA SER A 85 -1.36 6.76 6.99
C SER A 85 -2.35 6.40 8.11
N THR A 86 -3.51 5.84 7.73
CA THR A 86 -4.53 5.41 8.68
C THR A 86 -4.05 4.22 9.51
N GLN A 87 -3.39 3.24 8.87
CA GLN A 87 -2.81 2.09 9.57
C GLN A 87 -1.73 2.47 10.59
N VAL A 88 -0.82 3.38 10.24
CA VAL A 88 0.23 3.84 11.17
C VAL A 88 -0.38 4.54 12.38
N GLY A 89 -1.42 5.36 12.19
CA GLY A 89 -2.14 6.00 13.29
C GLY A 89 -2.79 5.00 14.24
N ILE A 90 -3.43 3.96 13.71
CA ILE A 90 -4.06 2.89 14.52
C ILE A 90 -3.01 2.09 15.28
N LEU A 91 -1.91 1.67 14.63
CA LEU A 91 -0.83 0.92 15.28
C LEU A 91 -0.20 1.72 16.43
N LEU A 92 0.03 3.03 16.23
CA LEU A 92 0.57 3.90 17.26
C LEU A 92 -0.41 4.06 18.43
N ALA A 93 -1.70 4.24 18.16
CA ALA A 93 -2.73 4.31 19.21
C ALA A 93 -2.81 3.01 20.02
N VAL A 94 -2.74 1.85 19.36
CA VAL A 94 -2.73 0.53 20.02
C VAL A 94 -1.47 0.34 20.86
N LEU A 95 -0.29 0.71 20.35
CA LEU A 95 0.97 0.66 21.10
C LEU A 95 0.92 1.53 22.35
N VAL A 96 0.40 2.76 22.23
CA VAL A 96 0.20 3.64 23.38
C VAL A 96 -0.78 3.00 24.37
N ALA A 97 -1.93 2.49 23.93
CA ALA A 97 -2.88 1.83 24.83
C ALA A 97 -2.27 0.63 25.57
N TRP A 98 -1.41 -0.14 24.90
CA TRP A 98 -0.67 -1.23 25.52
C TRP A 98 0.39 -0.75 26.52
N THR A 99 1.12 0.32 26.23
CA THR A 99 2.08 0.90 27.19
C THR A 99 1.36 1.51 28.39
N LEU A 100 0.17 2.10 28.21
CA LEU A 100 -0.72 2.54 29.31
C LEU A 100 -1.10 1.36 30.21
N THR A 101 -1.47 0.22 29.61
CA THR A 101 -1.96 -0.97 30.33
C THR A 101 -0.83 -1.68 31.09
N LEU A 102 0.34 -1.81 30.49
CA LEU A 102 1.52 -2.40 31.16
C LEU A 102 2.11 -1.44 32.21
N GLY A 103 2.14 -0.14 31.90
CA GLY A 103 2.63 0.88 32.81
C GLY A 103 1.80 0.99 34.08
N SER A 104 0.46 0.87 33.98
CA SER A 104 -0.42 0.91 35.14
C SER A 104 -0.13 -0.21 36.14
N GLY A 105 0.16 -1.43 35.67
CA GLY A 105 0.49 -2.57 36.52
C GLY A 105 1.81 -2.39 37.27
N VAL A 106 2.85 -1.88 36.60
CA VAL A 106 4.14 -1.58 37.23
C VAL A 106 3.99 -0.45 38.26
N VAL A 107 3.26 0.61 37.91
CA VAL A 107 2.95 1.70 38.85
C VAL A 107 2.27 1.14 40.08
N VAL A 108 1.18 0.37 39.92
CA VAL A 108 0.45 -0.25 41.04
C VAL A 108 1.35 -1.16 41.89
N LEU A 109 2.24 -1.96 41.29
CA LEU A 109 3.15 -2.84 42.02
C LEU A 109 4.22 -2.07 42.81
N VAL A 110 4.83 -1.05 42.19
CA VAL A 110 5.80 -0.16 42.85
C VAL A 110 5.11 0.60 43.97
N LEU A 111 3.88 1.05 43.75
CA LEU A 111 3.05 1.69 44.76
C LEU A 111 2.75 0.75 45.92
N THR A 112 2.28 -0.47 45.64
CA THR A 112 1.88 -1.43 46.68
C THR A 112 3.07 -1.84 47.55
N ARG A 113 4.26 -2.02 46.95
CA ARG A 113 5.51 -2.29 47.69
C ARG A 113 6.07 -1.04 48.38
N GLY A 114 5.95 0.12 47.75
CA GLY A 114 6.38 1.40 48.29
C GLY A 114 5.53 1.85 49.47
N ILE A 115 4.21 1.64 49.44
CA ILE A 115 3.26 1.93 50.52
C ILE A 115 3.56 1.07 51.75
N ALA A 116 3.90 -0.21 51.56
CA ALA A 116 4.29 -1.09 52.67
C ALA A 116 5.60 -0.62 53.36
N ALA A 117 6.51 0.02 52.63
CA ALA A 117 7.77 0.55 53.16
C ALA A 117 7.69 2.02 53.63
N ALA A 118 6.77 2.81 53.08
CA ALA A 118 6.62 4.25 53.34
C ALA A 118 5.47 4.59 54.31
N ALA A 119 4.63 3.61 54.67
CA ALA A 119 3.59 3.75 55.70
C ALA A 119 4.14 4.20 57.07
N GLU A 120 5.43 4.01 57.33
CA GLU A 120 6.09 4.49 58.56
C GLU A 120 6.59 5.95 58.47
N LEU A 121 6.60 6.59 57.29
CA LEU A 121 7.26 7.90 57.08
C LEU A 121 6.40 9.00 56.42
N PHE A 122 5.25 8.68 55.82
CA PHE A 122 4.60 9.59 54.88
C PHE A 122 3.13 9.90 55.22
N THR A 123 2.87 10.51 56.37
CA THR A 123 1.57 11.10 56.78
C THR A 123 1.23 12.43 56.09
N GLY A 124 1.89 12.77 54.97
CA GLY A 124 1.75 14.06 54.28
C GLY A 124 1.42 13.94 52.79
N ASN A 125 0.68 14.95 52.30
CA ASN A 125 0.02 15.14 51.00
C ASN A 125 0.85 14.95 49.70
N GLY A 126 2.04 14.33 49.73
CA GLY A 126 2.92 14.17 48.56
C GLY A 126 2.45 13.12 47.55
N TRP A 127 1.51 12.24 47.93
CA TRP A 127 0.86 11.32 47.00
C TRP A 127 0.15 12.03 45.85
N LEU A 128 -0.52 13.15 46.14
CA LEU A 128 -1.26 13.93 45.12
C LEU A 128 -0.32 14.59 44.11
N TRP A 129 0.87 15.03 44.54
CA TRP A 129 1.86 15.63 43.64
C TRP A 129 2.48 14.62 42.68
N VAL A 130 2.75 13.39 43.14
CA VAL A 130 3.28 12.33 42.28
C VAL A 130 2.23 11.88 41.25
N ALA A 131 0.98 11.72 41.68
CA ALA A 131 -0.14 11.41 40.78
C ALA A 131 -0.40 12.54 39.77
N ALA A 132 -0.32 13.81 40.20
CA ALA A 132 -0.46 14.95 39.31
C ALA A 132 0.68 15.06 38.29
N TYR A 133 1.93 14.79 38.69
CA TYR A 133 3.08 14.91 37.80
C TYR A 133 3.11 13.80 36.75
N THR A 134 2.76 12.57 37.14
CA THR A 134 2.61 11.47 36.18
C THR A 134 1.44 11.77 35.24
N THR A 135 0.25 12.06 35.71
CA THR A 135 -0.89 12.37 34.82
C THR A 135 -0.61 13.54 33.87
N ALA A 136 0.05 14.61 34.32
CA ALA A 136 0.42 15.75 33.48
C ALA A 136 1.37 15.37 32.32
N GLY A 137 2.37 14.50 32.57
CA GLY A 137 3.24 13.98 31.52
C GLY A 137 2.48 13.16 30.47
N TRP A 138 1.42 12.48 30.90
CA TRP A 138 0.60 11.61 30.03
C TRP A 138 -0.33 12.45 29.13
N PHE A 139 -0.87 13.56 29.64
CA PHE A 139 -1.66 14.49 28.85
C PHE A 139 -0.82 15.23 27.79
N LEU A 140 0.41 15.62 28.11
CA LEU A 140 1.27 16.36 27.18
C LEU A 140 1.65 15.49 25.96
N ALA A 141 1.94 14.20 26.18
CA ALA A 141 2.27 13.25 25.11
C ALA A 141 1.05 12.92 24.22
N ALA A 142 -0.13 12.77 24.82
CA ALA A 142 -1.38 12.56 24.09
C ALA A 142 -1.75 13.78 23.23
N VAL A 143 -1.62 14.99 23.79
CA VAL A 143 -1.86 16.25 23.07
C VAL A 143 -0.84 16.43 21.95
N ALA A 144 0.44 16.15 22.17
CA ALA A 144 1.46 16.24 21.13
C ALA A 144 1.13 15.32 19.94
N SER A 145 0.74 14.07 20.22
CA SER A 145 0.36 13.09 19.20
C SER A 145 -0.89 13.51 18.42
N ALA A 146 -1.90 14.04 19.12
CA ALA A 146 -3.12 14.56 18.50
C ALA A 146 -2.85 15.82 17.65
N VAL A 147 -1.96 16.71 18.09
CA VAL A 147 -1.58 17.94 17.38
C VAL A 147 -0.76 17.63 16.13
N LEU A 148 0.16 16.67 16.18
CA LEU A 148 0.90 16.19 15.01
C LEU A 148 -0.04 15.53 13.99
N GLY A 149 -0.99 14.71 14.44
CA GLY A 149 -2.03 14.10 13.59
C GLY A 149 -3.08 15.08 13.06
N ARG A 150 -3.25 16.26 13.69
CA ARG A 150 -4.09 17.35 13.19
C ARG A 150 -3.36 18.23 12.18
N ARG A 151 -2.12 18.64 12.47
CA ARG A 151 -1.31 19.49 11.57
C ARG A 151 -1.08 18.84 10.20
N TYR A 152 -0.93 17.52 10.16
CA TYR A 152 -0.81 16.75 8.92
C TYR A 152 -2.11 16.73 8.09
N ARG A 153 -3.26 16.91 8.75
CA ARG A 153 -4.57 17.02 8.11
C ARG A 153 -4.83 18.43 7.58
N THR A 154 -4.46 19.46 8.35
CA THR A 154 -4.71 20.86 7.96
C THR A 154 -3.81 21.31 6.81
N SER A 155 -2.59 20.79 6.70
CA SER A 155 -1.71 21.06 5.55
C SER A 155 -2.22 20.48 4.23
N ARG A 156 -3.11 19.47 4.27
CA ARG A 156 -3.81 18.92 3.10
C ARG A 156 -5.13 19.63 2.77
N GLY A 157 -5.62 20.54 3.64
CA GLY A 157 -6.84 21.30 3.41
C GLY A 157 -6.63 22.69 2.79
N LEU A 158 -5.37 23.11 2.61
CA LEU A 158 -4.98 24.41 2.04
C LEU A 158 -4.26 24.28 0.69
N ALA A 159 -4.21 23.07 0.11
CA ALA A 159 -3.71 22.79 -1.24
C ALA A 159 -4.83 22.15 -2.06
#